data_AF-A0A7S3D4D6-F1
#
_entry.id   AF-A0A7S3D4D6-F1
#
_cell.length_a   1.000
_cell.length_b   1.000
_cell.length_c   1.000
_cell.angle_alpha   90.00
_cell.angle_beta   90.00
_cell.angle_gamma   90.00
#
_symmetry.space_group_name_H-M   'P 1'
#
loop_
_entity.id
_entity.type
_entity.pdbx_description
1 polymer ?
#
loop_
_entity_poly.entity_id
_entity_poly.type
_entity_poly.pdbx_seq_one_letter_code
_entity_poly.pdbx_strand_id
1 'polypeptide(L)'
;MAQLFLLHLNENECYHCLAAVIVRAKEDRFFLTTNKTRNILFMETFKDLVREKVSSKLSKHFLTTGTNMSSFASKWFDRMFVGSIPYWSVHRILDTYLNEGNKILYRVGLALLKSCTKQLLSLPHADAIQEEVQAFASTFKRGDILMDDSFSIRNLSRSHFDYLEAKRTGCDMSDSLQDRVRKAAVDEDDFGDHEYKKDATVMAPRLHGHSSIVSKDELAQLWQWLPPLQRHGEGMVLFCTSVSVRWS
;
A
#
# COMPACT_ATOMS: atom_id res chain seq x y z
N MET A 1 -11.73 2.28 5.15
CA MET A 1 -12.17 0.94 5.61
C MET A 1 -13.22 1.03 6.72
N ALA A 2 -12.93 1.65 7.87
CA ALA A 2 -13.92 1.81 8.95
C ALA A 2 -15.26 2.42 8.48
N GLN A 3 -15.21 3.48 7.68
CA GLN A 3 -16.40 4.08 7.07
C GLN A 3 -17.19 3.08 6.21
N LEU A 4 -16.53 2.20 5.45
CA LEU A 4 -17.23 1.20 4.63
C LEU A 4 -17.92 0.14 5.50
N PHE A 5 -17.30 -0.25 6.61
CA PHE A 5 -17.91 -1.20 7.54
C PHE A 5 -19.11 -0.61 8.27
N LEU A 6 -19.04 0.64 8.73
CA LEU A 6 -20.15 1.30 9.41
C LEU A 6 -21.39 1.51 8.52
N LEU A 7 -21.26 1.38 7.19
CA LEU A 7 -22.40 1.41 6.28
C LEU A 7 -23.21 0.11 6.28
N HIS A 8 -22.63 -1.00 6.77
CA HIS A 8 -23.26 -2.33 6.79
C HIS A 8 -23.36 -2.97 8.17
N LEU A 9 -22.49 -2.55 9.10
CA LEU A 9 -22.31 -3.14 10.41
C LEU A 9 -22.60 -2.11 11.50
N ASN A 10 -23.00 -2.60 12.67
CA ASN A 10 -23.05 -1.74 13.86
C ASN A 10 -21.64 -1.40 14.35
N GLU A 11 -21.54 -0.45 15.29
CA GLU A 11 -20.25 0.04 15.79
C GLU A 11 -19.38 -1.07 16.41
N ASN A 12 -20.01 -1.98 17.17
CA ASN A 12 -19.32 -3.06 17.84
C ASN A 12 -18.77 -4.10 16.85
N GLU A 13 -19.59 -4.51 15.88
CA GLU A 13 -19.18 -5.40 14.78
C GLU A 13 -18.08 -4.77 13.93
N CYS A 14 -18.21 -3.48 13.60
CA CYS A 14 -17.18 -2.73 12.88
C CYS A 14 -15.85 -2.76 13.64
N TYR A 15 -15.88 -2.50 14.96
CA TYR A 15 -14.70 -2.58 15.81
C TYR A 15 -14.04 -3.96 15.75
N HIS A 16 -14.82 -5.04 15.91
CA HIS A 16 -14.30 -6.40 15.85
C HIS A 16 -13.74 -6.77 14.46
N CYS A 17 -14.41 -6.37 13.38
CA CYS A 17 -13.91 -6.58 12.02
C CYS A 17 -12.61 -5.82 11.76
N LEU A 18 -12.51 -4.56 12.18
CA LEU A 18 -11.27 -3.78 12.04
C LEU A 18 -10.13 -4.38 12.86
N ALA A 19 -10.40 -4.78 14.10
CA ALA A 19 -9.41 -5.45 14.95
C ALA A 19 -8.88 -6.73 14.29
N ALA A 20 -9.77 -7.55 13.72
CA ALA A 20 -9.39 -8.75 12.98
C ALA A 20 -8.52 -8.43 11.74
N VAL A 21 -8.87 -7.38 10.98
CA VAL A 21 -8.06 -6.94 9.82
C VAL A 21 -6.67 -6.46 10.27
N ILE A 22 -6.57 -5.71 11.38
CA ILE A 22 -5.28 -5.23 11.91
C ILE A 22 -4.40 -6.41 12.33
N VAL A 23 -4.95 -7.40 13.03
CA VAL A 23 -4.21 -8.61 13.41
C VAL A 23 -3.71 -9.34 12.16
N ARG A 24 -4.56 -9.53 11.15
CA ARG A 24 -4.16 -10.19 9.89
C ARG A 24 -3.19 -9.37 9.03
N ALA A 25 -3.15 -8.04 9.18
CA ALA A 25 -2.16 -7.20 8.51
C ALA A 25 -0.74 -7.40 9.07
N LYS A 26 -0.62 -7.79 10.34
CA LYS A 26 0.66 -8.22 10.94
C LYS A 26 1.18 -9.53 10.33
N GLU A 27 0.29 -10.37 9.80
CA GLU A 27 0.60 -11.64 9.12
C GLU A 27 0.84 -11.48 7.60
N ASP A 28 1.04 -10.25 7.12
CA ASP A 28 1.32 -9.93 5.72
C ASP A 28 0.20 -10.29 4.74
N ARG A 29 -1.02 -10.49 5.24
CA ARG A 29 -2.19 -10.78 4.40
C ARG A 29 -2.98 -9.55 4.01
N PHE A 30 -2.92 -8.49 4.80
CA PHE A 30 -3.71 -7.28 4.59
C PHE A 30 -2.79 -6.06 4.48
N PHE A 31 -3.14 -5.15 3.56
CA PHE A 31 -2.43 -3.88 3.42
C PHE A 31 -3.02 -2.89 4.43
N LEU A 32 -2.19 -2.50 5.39
CA LEU A 32 -2.43 -1.35 6.24
C LEU A 32 -1.16 -0.52 6.29
N THR A 33 -1.30 0.79 6.15
CA THR A 33 -0.20 1.77 6.13
C THR A 33 0.44 1.97 7.50
N THR A 34 0.44 0.96 8.36
CA THR A 34 0.98 1.00 9.73
C THR A 34 2.51 0.94 9.75
N ASN A 35 3.14 0.39 8.72
CA ASN A 35 4.59 0.28 8.61
C ASN A 35 5.08 0.97 7.32
N LYS A 36 5.89 2.03 7.49
CA LYS A 36 6.44 2.83 6.37
C LYS A 36 7.27 1.99 5.42
N THR A 37 8.15 1.13 5.93
CA THR A 37 8.99 0.24 5.12
C THR A 37 8.12 -0.66 4.25
N ARG A 38 7.03 -1.17 4.81
CA ARG A 38 6.10 -2.03 4.08
C ARG A 38 5.29 -1.29 3.03
N ASN A 39 4.88 -0.05 3.31
CA ASN A 39 4.23 0.77 2.30
C ASN A 39 5.17 1.05 1.13
N ILE A 40 6.43 1.42 1.40
CA ILE A 40 7.45 1.61 0.36
C ILE A 40 7.62 0.33 -0.45
N LEU A 41 7.84 -0.81 0.21
CA LEU A 41 7.99 -2.10 -0.45
C LEU A 41 6.77 -2.44 -1.31
N PHE A 42 5.56 -2.20 -0.78
CA PHE A 42 4.31 -2.43 -1.49
C PHE A 42 4.22 -1.58 -2.76
N MET A 43 4.58 -0.30 -2.69
CA MET A 43 4.58 0.62 -3.83
C MET A 43 5.63 0.25 -4.87
N GLU A 44 6.84 -0.12 -4.45
CA GLU A 44 7.86 -0.58 -5.38
C GLU A 44 7.39 -1.88 -6.06
N THR A 45 6.81 -2.84 -5.32
CA THR A 45 6.27 -4.09 -5.89
C THR A 45 5.21 -3.79 -6.94
N PHE A 46 4.35 -2.79 -6.70
CA PHE A 46 3.39 -2.35 -7.70
C PHE A 46 4.07 -1.83 -8.98
N LYS A 47 5.12 -1.01 -8.87
CA LYS A 47 5.85 -0.49 -10.04
C LYS A 47 6.46 -1.60 -10.89
N ASP A 48 7.05 -2.61 -10.26
CA ASP A 48 7.61 -3.77 -10.96
C ASP A 48 6.51 -4.58 -11.65
N LEU A 49 5.39 -4.80 -10.97
CA LEU A 49 4.24 -5.49 -11.57
C LEU A 49 3.64 -4.72 -12.75
N VAL A 50 3.63 -3.38 -12.73
CA VAL A 50 3.21 -2.58 -13.88
C VAL A 50 4.15 -2.80 -15.06
N ARG A 51 5.46 -2.85 -14.81
CA ARG A 51 6.47 -3.12 -15.85
C ARG A 51 6.29 -4.51 -16.44
N GLU A 52 6.10 -5.54 -15.61
CA GLU A 52 5.98 -6.93 -16.03
C GLU A 52 4.62 -7.29 -16.66
N LYS A 53 3.51 -6.85 -16.05
CA LYS A 53 2.16 -7.35 -16.36
C LYS A 53 1.32 -6.41 -17.20
N VAL A 54 1.63 -5.10 -17.19
CA VAL A 54 0.87 -4.10 -17.96
C VAL A 54 1.61 -3.76 -19.24
N SER A 55 2.76 -3.08 -19.13
CA SER A 55 3.58 -2.70 -20.28
C SER A 55 4.91 -2.10 -19.82
N SER A 56 6.01 -2.71 -20.25
CA SER A 56 7.35 -2.12 -20.07
C SER A 56 7.47 -0.74 -20.72
N LYS A 57 6.79 -0.52 -21.86
CA LYS A 57 6.74 0.79 -22.54
C LYS A 57 6.05 1.85 -21.66
N LEU A 58 4.95 1.48 -20.99
CA LEU A 58 4.24 2.39 -20.09
C LEU A 58 5.10 2.76 -18.88
N SER A 59 5.79 1.79 -18.28
CA SER A 59 6.72 2.05 -17.18
C SER A 59 7.85 3.01 -17.59
N LYS A 60 8.45 2.81 -18.77
CA LYS A 60 9.45 3.75 -19.32
C LYS A 60 8.86 5.13 -19.59
N HIS A 61 7.64 5.20 -20.14
CA HIS A 61 6.94 6.47 -20.41
C HIS A 61 6.72 7.31 -19.15
N PHE A 62 6.35 6.66 -18.04
CA PHE A 62 6.22 7.35 -16.75
C PHE A 62 7.55 7.92 -16.26
N LEU A 63 8.66 7.19 -16.45
CA LEU A 63 9.99 7.70 -16.09
C LEU A 63 10.39 8.90 -16.97
N THR A 64 10.17 8.82 -18.29
CA THR A 64 10.54 9.91 -19.22
C THR A 64 9.70 11.18 -19.04
N THR A 65 8.43 11.02 -18.66
CA THR A 65 7.53 12.16 -18.40
C THR A 65 7.64 12.72 -16.99
N GLY A 66 8.45 12.10 -16.11
CA GLY A 66 8.56 12.48 -14.70
C GLY A 66 7.33 12.12 -13.86
N THR A 67 6.49 11.20 -14.34
CA THR A 67 5.28 10.78 -13.63
C THR A 67 5.64 9.91 -12.42
N ASN A 68 5.40 10.44 -11.22
CA ASN A 68 5.53 9.66 -10.00
C ASN A 68 4.31 8.75 -9.81
N MET A 69 4.43 7.46 -10.13
CA MET A 69 3.34 6.48 -9.98
C MET A 69 2.78 6.41 -8.55
N SER A 70 3.63 6.62 -7.53
CA SER A 70 3.21 6.59 -6.14
C SER A 70 2.22 7.71 -5.79
N SER A 71 2.16 8.80 -6.57
CA SER A 71 1.26 9.94 -6.33
C SER A 71 -0.23 9.60 -6.46
N PHE A 72 -0.58 8.75 -7.44
CA PHE A 72 -1.95 8.28 -7.63
C PHE A 72 -2.17 6.90 -6.97
N ALA A 73 -1.16 6.02 -6.99
CA ALA A 73 -1.30 4.67 -6.44
C ALA A 73 -1.47 4.66 -4.91
N SER A 74 -0.85 5.60 -4.19
CA SER A 74 -1.09 5.78 -2.74
C SER A 74 -2.56 6.09 -2.43
N LYS A 75 -3.20 6.96 -3.21
CA LYS A 75 -4.63 7.28 -3.07
C LYS A 75 -5.50 6.04 -3.24
N TRP A 76 -5.13 5.15 -4.15
CA TRP A 76 -5.83 3.88 -4.34
C TRP A 76 -5.65 2.94 -3.15
N PHE A 77 -4.41 2.66 -2.76
CA PHE A 77 -4.16 1.60 -1.79
C PHE A 77 -4.49 2.01 -0.36
N ASP A 78 -4.17 3.24 0.05
CA ASP A 78 -4.45 3.73 1.41
C ASP A 78 -5.95 3.86 1.68
N ARG A 79 -6.77 4.04 0.64
CA ARG A 79 -8.22 4.24 0.74
C ARG A 79 -9.03 3.09 0.13
N MET A 80 -8.40 2.01 -0.29
CA MET A 80 -9.04 0.91 -1.04
C MET A 80 -9.92 1.43 -2.19
N PHE A 81 -9.37 2.34 -2.99
CA PHE A 81 -9.99 2.98 -4.15
C PHE A 81 -11.20 3.88 -3.85
N VAL A 82 -11.56 4.09 -2.57
CA VAL A 82 -12.59 5.06 -2.16
C VAL A 82 -12.21 6.46 -2.64
N GLY A 83 -13.10 7.06 -3.43
CA GLY A 83 -12.90 8.40 -4.02
C GLY A 83 -12.21 8.41 -5.38
N SER A 84 -11.72 7.25 -5.85
CA SER A 84 -11.22 7.09 -7.22
C SER A 84 -12.16 6.29 -8.10
N ILE A 85 -12.83 5.28 -7.53
CA ILE A 85 -13.78 4.41 -8.24
C ILE A 85 -15.18 4.60 -7.63
N PRO A 86 -16.27 4.47 -8.43
CA PRO A 86 -17.63 4.48 -7.92
C PRO A 86 -17.88 3.51 -6.75
N TYR A 87 -18.69 3.95 -5.79
CA TYR A 87 -18.95 3.27 -4.52
C TYR A 87 -19.36 1.78 -4.67
N TRP A 88 -20.23 1.46 -5.62
CA TRP A 88 -20.69 0.08 -5.86
C TRP A 88 -19.55 -0.87 -6.23
N SER A 89 -18.59 -0.39 -7.03
CA SER A 89 -17.42 -1.18 -7.43
C SER A 89 -16.44 -1.34 -6.26
N VAL A 90 -16.32 -0.33 -5.40
CA VAL A 90 -15.49 -0.39 -4.19
C VAL A 90 -15.95 -1.51 -3.24
N HIS A 91 -17.25 -1.76 -3.13
CA HIS A 91 -17.76 -2.88 -2.33
C HIS A 91 -17.30 -4.24 -2.84
N ARG A 92 -17.32 -4.45 -4.16
CA ARG A 92 -16.80 -5.70 -4.76
C ARG A 92 -15.32 -5.91 -4.47
N ILE A 93 -14.54 -4.82 -4.50
CA ILE A 93 -13.13 -4.83 -4.13
C ILE A 93 -12.99 -5.19 -2.64
N LEU A 94 -13.81 -4.59 -1.77
CA LEU A 94 -13.82 -4.86 -0.33
C LEU A 94 -14.15 -6.34 -0.02
N ASP A 95 -15.23 -6.87 -0.61
CA ASP A 95 -15.65 -8.27 -0.42
C ASP A 95 -14.51 -9.23 -0.76
N THR A 96 -13.86 -8.99 -1.90
CA THR A 96 -12.73 -9.78 -2.37
C THR A 96 -11.50 -9.59 -1.51
N TYR A 97 -11.23 -8.37 -1.08
CA TYR A 97 -10.10 -8.03 -0.21
C TYR A 97 -10.19 -8.74 1.15
N LEU A 98 -11.38 -8.86 1.73
CA LEU A 98 -11.58 -9.58 2.98
C LEU A 98 -11.34 -11.09 2.84
N ASN A 99 -11.55 -11.65 1.65
CA ASN A 99 -11.33 -13.06 1.38
C ASN A 99 -9.88 -13.38 0.96
N GLU A 100 -9.33 -12.63 0.00
CA GLU A 100 -8.02 -12.89 -0.61
C GLU A 100 -6.86 -12.12 0.02
N GLY A 101 -7.14 -10.96 0.63
CA GLY A 101 -6.14 -10.06 1.18
C GLY A 101 -5.60 -9.02 0.19
N ASN A 102 -4.40 -8.52 0.47
CA ASN A 102 -3.77 -7.38 -0.21
C ASN A 102 -3.53 -7.54 -1.72
N LYS A 103 -3.47 -8.76 -2.23
CA LYS A 103 -3.22 -9.04 -3.65
C LYS A 103 -4.27 -8.43 -4.57
N ILE A 104 -5.51 -8.33 -4.10
CA ILE A 104 -6.57 -7.76 -4.93
C ILE A 104 -6.29 -6.28 -5.25
N LEU A 105 -5.62 -5.56 -4.36
CA LEU A 105 -5.28 -4.16 -4.59
C LEU A 105 -4.34 -4.02 -5.79
N TYR A 106 -3.32 -4.90 -5.88
CA TYR A 106 -2.45 -4.97 -7.06
C TYR A 106 -3.24 -5.32 -8.31
N ARG A 107 -4.07 -6.36 -8.27
CA ARG A 107 -4.88 -6.80 -9.42
C ARG A 107 -5.73 -5.66 -9.98
N VAL A 108 -6.45 -4.95 -9.11
CA VAL A 108 -7.32 -3.84 -9.51
C VAL A 108 -6.48 -2.68 -10.07
N GLY A 109 -5.40 -2.28 -9.39
CA GLY A 109 -4.52 -1.20 -9.88
C GLY A 109 -3.89 -1.51 -11.24
N LEU A 110 -3.47 -2.75 -11.46
CA LEU A 110 -2.92 -3.21 -12.74
C LEU A 110 -4.00 -3.24 -13.83
N ALA A 111 -5.22 -3.70 -13.52
CA ALA A 111 -6.34 -3.71 -14.45
C ALA A 111 -6.72 -2.30 -14.90
N LEU A 112 -6.78 -1.34 -13.97
CA LEU A 112 -7.03 0.07 -14.30
C LEU A 112 -6.01 0.60 -15.31
N LEU A 113 -4.71 0.44 -15.01
CA LEU A 113 -3.63 0.92 -15.88
C LEU A 113 -3.61 0.19 -17.23
N LYS A 114 -3.88 -1.12 -17.25
CA LYS A 114 -3.97 -1.93 -18.47
C LYS A 114 -5.07 -1.41 -19.40
N SER A 115 -6.21 -1.03 -18.86
CA SER A 115 -7.37 -0.59 -19.64
C SER A 115 -7.20 0.81 -20.23
N CYS A 116 -6.42 1.71 -19.60
CA CYS A 116 -6.11 3.04 -20.16
C CYS A 116 -4.70 3.18 -20.77
N THR A 117 -3.91 2.09 -20.88
CA THR A 117 -2.50 2.15 -21.33
C THR A 117 -2.31 2.93 -22.64
N LYS A 118 -3.20 2.74 -23.62
CA LYS A 118 -3.10 3.43 -24.92
C LYS A 118 -3.25 4.94 -24.79
N GLN A 119 -4.17 5.41 -23.95
CA GLN A 119 -4.39 6.83 -23.68
C GLN A 119 -3.18 7.40 -22.93
N LEU A 120 -2.71 6.71 -21.88
CA LEU A 120 -1.58 7.18 -21.08
C LEU A 120 -0.28 7.35 -21.89
N LEU A 121 -0.02 6.46 -22.85
CA LEU A 121 1.14 6.57 -23.74
C LEU A 121 1.07 7.76 -24.70
N SER A 122 -0.12 8.29 -24.97
CA SER A 122 -0.30 9.45 -25.85
C SER A 122 -0.10 10.79 -25.14
N LEU A 123 -0.10 10.79 -23.80
CA LEU A 123 -0.04 12.01 -23.00
C LEU A 123 1.41 12.44 -22.74
N PRO A 124 1.76 13.72 -22.97
CA PRO A 124 3.15 14.19 -22.92
C PRO A 124 3.62 14.61 -21.52
N HIS A 125 2.71 14.90 -20.59
CA HIS A 125 3.02 15.51 -19.29
C HIS A 125 2.47 14.70 -18.11
N ALA A 126 3.20 14.70 -17.00
CA ALA A 126 2.84 13.96 -15.79
C ALA A 126 1.46 14.34 -15.23
N ASP A 127 1.10 15.63 -15.25
CA ASP A 127 -0.19 16.10 -14.72
C ASP A 127 -1.37 15.56 -15.53
N ALA A 128 -1.25 15.58 -16.87
CA ALA A 128 -2.27 15.01 -17.76
C ALA A 128 -2.42 13.49 -17.55
N ILE A 129 -1.30 12.78 -17.35
CA ILE A 129 -1.33 11.35 -17.03
C ILE A 129 -2.07 11.09 -15.71
N GLN A 130 -1.79 11.88 -14.67
CA GLN A 130 -2.48 11.74 -13.38
C GLN A 130 -3.97 12.02 -13.48
N GLU A 131 -4.35 13.06 -14.23
CA GLU A 131 -5.75 13.42 -14.47
C GLU A 131 -6.49 12.32 -15.24
N GLU A 132 -5.90 11.80 -16.32
CA GLU A 132 -6.48 10.72 -17.11
C GLU A 132 -6.66 9.44 -16.28
N VAL A 133 -5.66 9.07 -15.48
CA VAL A 133 -5.76 7.91 -14.58
C VAL A 133 -6.93 8.06 -13.61
N GLN A 134 -7.11 9.25 -13.04
CA GLN A 134 -8.22 9.52 -12.10
C GLN A 134 -9.58 9.57 -12.82
N ALA A 135 -9.65 10.22 -13.99
CA ALA A 135 -10.86 10.29 -14.81
C ALA A 135 -11.31 8.89 -15.25
N PHE A 136 -10.36 8.08 -15.72
CA PHE A 136 -10.62 6.72 -16.16
C PHE A 136 -11.09 5.82 -15.00
N ALA A 137 -10.46 5.92 -13.82
CA ALA A 137 -10.90 5.19 -12.63
C ALA A 137 -12.37 5.49 -12.25
N SER A 138 -12.81 6.74 -12.42
CA SER A 138 -14.18 7.15 -12.12
C SER A 138 -15.23 6.55 -13.08
N THR A 139 -14.81 6.06 -14.24
CA THR A 139 -15.68 5.49 -15.28
C THR A 139 -16.16 4.07 -14.95
N PHE A 140 -15.49 3.35 -14.04
CA PHE A 140 -15.83 1.97 -13.66
C PHE A 140 -17.09 1.86 -12.78
N LYS A 141 -18.26 2.08 -13.39
CA LYS A 141 -19.57 1.95 -12.73
C LYS A 141 -19.97 0.50 -12.43
N ARG A 142 -19.44 -0.45 -13.19
CA ARG A 142 -19.71 -1.89 -13.05
C ARG A 142 -18.52 -2.58 -12.42
N GLY A 143 -18.63 -2.88 -11.13
CA GLY A 143 -17.59 -3.57 -10.37
C GLY A 143 -17.26 -4.94 -10.96
N ASP A 144 -18.25 -5.68 -11.45
CA ASP A 144 -18.06 -7.06 -11.93
C ASP A 144 -17.07 -7.12 -13.11
N ILE A 145 -17.17 -6.20 -14.07
CA ILE A 145 -16.26 -6.13 -15.23
C ILE A 145 -14.83 -5.80 -14.79
N LEU A 146 -14.69 -4.84 -13.86
CA LEU A 146 -13.39 -4.49 -13.30
C LEU A 146 -12.75 -5.68 -12.58
N MET A 147 -13.55 -6.45 -11.84
CA MET A 147 -13.08 -7.63 -11.13
C MET A 147 -12.67 -8.73 -12.11
N ASP A 148 -13.46 -9.00 -13.15
CA ASP A 148 -13.12 -9.98 -14.20
C ASP A 148 -11.78 -9.63 -14.87
N ASP A 149 -11.58 -8.36 -15.25
CA ASP A 149 -10.32 -7.87 -15.80
C ASP A 149 -9.17 -8.04 -14.80
N SER A 150 -9.40 -7.77 -13.52
CA SER A 150 -8.39 -7.90 -12.44
C SER A 150 -7.97 -9.36 -12.20
N PHE A 151 -8.90 -10.31 -12.35
CA PHE A 151 -8.63 -11.74 -12.22
C PHE A 151 -8.01 -12.34 -13.47
N SER A 152 -8.22 -11.72 -14.64
CA SER A 152 -7.57 -12.12 -15.89
C SER A 152 -6.03 -12.02 -15.83
N ILE A 153 -5.49 -11.18 -14.93
CA ILE A 153 -4.06 -11.02 -14.72
C ILE A 153 -3.50 -12.26 -14.03
N ARG A 154 -2.77 -13.08 -14.79
CA ARG A 154 -2.16 -14.32 -14.31
C ARG A 154 -0.83 -14.09 -13.59
N ASN A 155 -0.34 -15.12 -12.92
CA ASN A 155 1.00 -15.18 -12.32
C ASN A 155 1.26 -14.20 -11.15
N LEU A 156 0.23 -13.85 -10.39
CA LEU A 156 0.33 -13.11 -9.11
C LEU A 156 0.40 -14.08 -7.91
N SER A 157 1.31 -15.06 -7.99
CA SER A 157 1.54 -16.05 -6.95
C SER A 157 2.21 -15.44 -5.72
N ARG A 158 1.98 -16.02 -4.53
CA ARG A 158 2.62 -15.57 -3.28
C ARG A 158 4.14 -15.65 -3.40
N SER A 159 4.66 -16.75 -3.97
CA SER A 159 6.09 -16.93 -4.24
C SER A 159 6.69 -15.86 -5.15
N HIS A 160 5.91 -15.29 -6.07
CA HIS A 160 6.39 -14.20 -6.93
C HIS A 160 6.49 -12.89 -6.14
N PHE A 161 5.53 -12.60 -5.26
CA PHE A 161 5.64 -11.48 -4.32
C PHE A 161 6.83 -11.66 -3.37
N ASP A 162 6.98 -12.85 -2.78
CA ASP A 162 8.10 -13.16 -1.87
C ASP A 162 9.46 -12.97 -2.58
N TYR A 163 9.56 -13.35 -3.86
CA TYR A 163 10.73 -13.10 -4.70
C TYR A 163 11.00 -11.60 -4.91
N LEU A 164 9.99 -10.82 -5.31
CA LEU A 164 10.12 -9.38 -5.52
C LEU A 164 10.51 -8.66 -4.23
N GLU A 165 10.03 -9.13 -3.09
CA GLU A 165 10.39 -8.60 -1.78
C GLU A 165 11.83 -8.98 -1.39
N ALA A 166 12.22 -10.26 -1.53
CA ALA A 166 13.57 -10.75 -1.24
C ALA A 166 14.64 -10.06 -2.10
N LYS A 167 14.35 -9.84 -3.39
CA LYS A 167 15.21 -9.11 -4.32
C LYS A 167 15.53 -7.70 -3.81
N ARG A 168 14.61 -7.06 -3.07
CA ARG A 168 14.79 -5.69 -2.56
C ARG A 168 15.34 -5.60 -1.15
N THR A 169 15.09 -6.60 -0.32
CA THR A 169 15.64 -6.62 1.05
C THR A 169 17.10 -7.10 1.08
N GLY A 170 17.64 -7.59 -0.04
CA GLY A 170 19.02 -8.05 -0.13
C GLY A 170 19.30 -9.31 0.69
N CYS A 171 18.26 -10.07 1.06
CA CYS A 171 18.44 -11.35 1.72
C CYS A 171 18.84 -12.40 0.67
N ASP A 172 20.04 -12.98 0.81
CA ASP A 172 20.49 -14.11 0.00
C ASP A 172 19.46 -15.25 0.07
N MET A 173 18.87 -15.57 -1.09
CA MET A 173 17.95 -16.67 -1.26
C MET A 173 18.74 -17.97 -1.49
N SER A 174 18.53 -18.97 -0.64
CA SER A 174 19.07 -20.32 -0.82
C SER A 174 18.79 -20.85 -2.24
N ASP A 175 19.80 -21.50 -2.84
CA ASP A 175 19.84 -22.00 -4.23
C ASP A 175 18.58 -22.76 -4.71
N SER A 176 17.83 -23.38 -3.80
CA SER A 176 16.65 -24.20 -4.11
C SER A 176 15.46 -23.44 -4.73
N LEU A 177 15.35 -22.12 -4.52
CA LEU A 177 14.27 -21.32 -5.13
C LEU A 177 14.67 -20.69 -6.46
N GLN A 178 15.98 -20.48 -6.70
CA GLN A 178 16.50 -19.92 -7.95
C GLN A 178 16.19 -20.84 -9.14
N ASP A 179 16.30 -22.15 -8.96
CA ASP A 179 16.00 -23.14 -10.00
C ASP A 179 14.51 -23.21 -10.36
N ARG A 180 13.62 -22.90 -9.41
CA ARG A 180 12.17 -22.84 -9.65
C ARG A 180 11.75 -21.57 -10.37
N VAL A 181 12.47 -20.48 -10.17
CA VAL A 181 12.25 -19.17 -10.80
C VAL A 181 12.85 -19.11 -12.20
N ARG A 182 14.04 -19.66 -12.42
CA ARG A 182 14.66 -19.81 -13.77
C ARG A 182 13.76 -20.53 -14.77
N LYS A 183 12.93 -21.45 -14.29
CA LYS A 183 11.98 -22.21 -15.13
C LYS A 183 10.72 -21.42 -15.52
N ALA A 184 10.46 -20.29 -14.84
CA ALA A 184 9.27 -19.46 -15.04
C ALA A 184 9.57 -18.12 -15.73
N ALA A 185 10.83 -17.68 -15.74
CA ALA A 185 11.29 -16.46 -16.37
C ALA A 185 12.31 -16.81 -17.47
N VAL A 186 11.81 -17.12 -18.66
CA VAL A 186 12.62 -17.05 -19.89
C VAL A 186 12.15 -15.79 -20.61
N ASP A 187 13.08 -14.84 -20.69
CA ASP A 187 13.13 -13.57 -21.43
C ASP A 187 13.36 -12.36 -20.52
N GLU A 188 14.56 -12.28 -19.93
CA GLU A 188 15.13 -11.03 -19.41
C GLU A 188 16.44 -10.75 -20.14
N ASP A 189 16.47 -9.66 -20.91
CA ASP A 189 17.70 -8.94 -21.25
C ASP A 189 17.76 -7.65 -20.41
N ASP A 190 18.84 -7.60 -19.63
CA ASP A 190 19.69 -6.48 -19.20
C ASP A 190 19.06 -5.09 -18.96
N PHE A 191 19.17 -4.59 -17.72
CA PHE A 191 19.73 -3.25 -17.44
C PHE A 191 19.84 -2.92 -15.94
N GLY A 192 21.08 -2.72 -15.49
CA GLY A 192 21.60 -1.57 -14.71
C GLY A 192 21.00 -1.23 -13.34
N ASP A 193 21.78 -1.49 -12.29
CA ASP A 193 21.57 -1.00 -10.91
C ASP A 193 21.75 0.53 -10.81
N HIS A 194 20.75 1.22 -10.26
CA HIS A 194 20.90 2.60 -9.78
C HIS A 194 20.54 2.68 -8.29
N GLU A 195 21.57 3.00 -7.51
CA GLU A 195 21.55 3.22 -6.07
C GLU A 195 20.80 4.52 -5.71
N TYR A 196 19.77 4.44 -4.86
CA TYR A 196 19.01 5.59 -4.38
C TYR A 196 19.26 5.85 -2.88
N LYS A 197 19.74 7.05 -2.58
CA LYS A 197 20.06 7.56 -1.22
C LYS A 197 18.79 7.74 -0.36
N LYS A 198 18.87 7.27 0.90
CA LYS A 198 17.97 7.59 2.01
C LYS A 198 18.28 8.98 2.55
N ASP A 199 17.28 9.86 2.66
CA ASP A 199 17.23 10.88 3.71
C ASP A 199 15.81 11.42 3.89
N ALA A 200 15.23 11.23 5.08
CA ALA A 200 14.12 12.03 5.59
C ALA A 200 14.02 11.84 7.12
N THR A 201 14.57 12.79 7.86
CA THR A 201 14.53 12.88 9.33
C THR A 201 13.10 13.07 9.84
N VAL A 202 12.61 12.17 10.70
CA VAL A 202 11.29 12.25 11.35
C VAL A 202 11.42 13.01 12.67
N MET A 203 10.67 14.10 12.87
CA MET A 203 10.57 14.76 14.18
C MET A 203 9.68 13.94 15.12
N ALA A 204 10.29 13.19 16.03
CA ALA A 204 9.62 12.58 17.18
C ALA A 204 9.58 13.58 18.36
N PRO A 205 8.52 13.58 19.19
CA PRO A 205 8.46 14.43 20.39
C PRO A 205 9.54 14.00 21.41
N ARG A 206 10.17 14.97 22.07
CA ARG A 206 11.10 14.71 23.19
C ARG A 206 10.28 14.41 24.45
N LEU A 207 10.15 13.13 24.78
CA LEU A 207 9.41 12.67 25.96
C LEU A 207 10.34 12.58 27.18
N HIS A 208 9.94 13.19 28.30
CA HIS A 208 10.59 13.02 29.59
C HIS A 208 9.92 11.86 30.36
N GLY A 209 10.67 10.77 30.61
CA GLY A 209 10.19 9.58 31.33
C GLY A 209 10.00 8.34 30.46
N HIS A 210 9.64 7.21 31.09
CA HIS A 210 9.37 5.92 30.44
C HIS A 210 7.96 5.45 30.81
N SER A 211 7.18 4.99 29.83
CA SER A 211 5.88 4.37 30.07
C SER A 211 6.05 2.85 30.16
N SER A 212 5.33 2.20 31.07
CA SER A 212 5.30 0.74 31.20
C SER A 212 4.30 0.06 30.25
N ILE A 213 3.41 0.84 29.63
CA ILE A 213 2.30 0.33 28.79
C ILE A 213 2.57 0.57 27.30
N VAL A 214 3.18 1.71 26.96
CA VAL A 214 3.34 2.14 25.56
C VAL A 214 4.81 2.50 25.33
N SER A 215 5.46 1.84 24.39
CA SER A 215 6.84 2.12 24.02
C SER A 215 6.97 3.53 23.42
N LYS A 216 8.18 4.10 23.43
CA LYS A 216 8.43 5.43 22.84
C LYS A 216 8.05 5.48 21.35
N ASP A 217 8.23 4.38 20.64
CA ASP A 217 7.89 4.27 19.22
C ASP A 217 6.38 4.22 18.99
N GLU A 218 5.63 3.49 19.83
CA GLU A 218 4.16 3.46 19.80
C GLU A 218 3.56 4.81 20.21
N LEU A 219 4.17 5.51 21.18
CA LEU A 219 3.70 6.83 21.59
C LEU A 219 3.98 7.88 20.51
N ALA A 220 5.11 7.78 19.81
CA ALA A 220 5.40 8.59 18.63
C ALA A 220 4.44 8.28 17.45
N GLN A 221 3.91 7.06 17.38
CA GLN A 221 2.86 6.68 16.42
C GLN A 221 1.51 7.31 16.79
N LEU A 222 1.11 7.26 18.06
CA LEU A 222 -0.10 7.94 18.54
C LEU A 222 -0.02 9.47 18.34
N TRP A 223 1.16 10.05 18.56
CA TRP A 223 1.40 11.49 18.37
C TRP A 223 1.20 11.96 16.92
N GLN A 224 1.39 11.07 15.94
CA GLN A 224 1.17 11.38 14.52
C GLN A 224 -0.32 11.44 14.14
N TRP A 225 -1.21 10.92 14.99
CA TRP A 225 -2.65 10.94 14.75
C TRP A 225 -3.31 12.23 15.24
N LEU A 226 -2.60 13.06 16.02
CA LEU A 226 -3.09 14.38 16.40
C LEU A 226 -3.00 15.37 15.22
N PRO A 227 -4.09 16.10 14.92
CA PRO A 227 -4.08 17.18 13.93
C PRO A 227 -2.89 18.15 14.11
N PRO A 228 -2.30 18.69 13.03
CA PRO A 228 -1.11 19.55 13.09
C PRO A 228 -1.18 20.70 14.12
N LEU A 229 -2.37 21.30 14.30
CA LEU A 229 -2.60 22.41 15.22
C LEU A 229 -2.54 22.03 16.71
N GLN A 230 -2.59 20.74 17.03
CA GLN A 230 -2.51 20.22 18.41
C GLN A 230 -1.12 19.68 18.75
N ARG A 231 -0.16 19.75 17.82
CA ARG A 231 1.23 19.28 18.00
C ARG A 231 2.20 20.38 18.48
N HIS A 232 1.69 21.42 19.13
CA HIS A 232 2.47 22.60 19.53
C HIS A 232 3.09 22.53 20.95
N GLY A 233 2.92 21.42 21.68
CA GLY A 233 3.45 21.27 23.04
C GLY A 233 4.35 20.06 23.23
N GLU A 234 5.33 20.18 24.12
CA GLU A 234 6.08 19.04 24.64
C GLU A 234 5.13 18.10 25.40
N GLY A 235 5.13 16.82 25.07
CA GLY A 235 4.27 15.84 25.73
C GLY A 235 4.71 15.60 27.17
N MET A 236 3.90 16.03 28.15
CA MET A 236 4.10 15.72 29.57
C MET A 236 3.34 14.43 29.93
N VAL A 237 4.01 13.50 30.62
CA VAL A 237 3.38 12.27 31.13
C VAL A 237 2.53 12.62 32.35
N LEU A 238 1.21 12.54 32.22
CA LEU A 238 0.27 12.90 33.30
C LEU A 238 -0.06 11.73 34.25
N PHE A 239 -0.02 10.49 33.77
CA PHE A 239 -0.36 9.31 34.56
C PHE A 239 0.56 8.13 34.21
N CYS A 240 1.03 7.42 35.23
CA CYS A 240 1.75 6.14 35.10
C CYS A 240 1.12 5.12 36.05
N THR A 241 0.95 3.88 35.61
CA THR A 241 0.37 2.78 36.42
C THR A 241 1.40 2.09 37.32
N SER A 242 2.64 2.54 37.35
CA SER A 242 3.62 2.07 38.34
C SER A 242 3.27 2.63 39.72
N VAL A 243 2.73 1.76 40.58
CA VAL A 243 2.49 2.03 41.99
C VAL A 243 3.80 2.45 42.67
N SER A 244 3.88 3.73 43.04
CA SER A 244 4.53 4.22 44.27
C SER A 244 4.34 5.74 44.38
N VAL A 245 3.15 6.15 44.81
CA VAL A 245 2.97 7.47 45.42
C VAL A 245 2.86 7.21 46.92
N ARG A 246 3.97 7.44 47.65
CA ARG A 246 3.91 7.73 49.09
C ARG A 246 3.41 9.17 49.19
N TRP A 247 2.25 9.35 49.81
CA TRP A 247 1.81 10.65 50.27
C TRP A 247 2.59 11.00 51.53
N SER A 248 3.33 12.12 51.47
CA SER A 248 3.86 12.85 52.62
C SER A 248 3.65 14.33 52.37
#